data_AF-A0A0W0FBD2-F1
#
_entry.id   AF-A0A0W0FBD2-F1
#
_cell.length_a   1.000
_cell.length_b   1.000
_cell.length_c   1.000
_cell.angle_alpha   90.00
_cell.angle_beta   90.00
_cell.angle_gamma   90.00
#
_symmetry.space_group_name_H-M   'P 1'
#
loop_
_entity.id
_entity.type
_entity.pdbx_description
1 polymer ?
#
loop_
_entity_poly.entity_id
_entity_poly.type
_entity_poly.pdbx_seq_one_letter_code
_entity_poly.pdbx_strand_id
1 'polypeptide(L)'
;MPPTRTQKQKRSKKEDDGVEEIHEEEEEAVAQDEMTEEQAEDKPEGSKMTMEERKAKLEQLKKRMAASSKANRASLIEESAKSKITARDAARLERQRKLAEMLRTKADAEERGEDVERAKNWEYTIEENDNWEKKLARKARRADFEFHDDAHASHRKYKKDLDMVKPDLAAYQQQKDLALGVGSSASGTSSLQVLPTSHEQQLAAENLYRDANTLMYGDSKPSEEAIDRVVSKINKDIDKRGKFSRKRLNEDEGDITYINEHNRVFNKKASFYAASHNGRCH
;
A
#
# COMPACT_ATOMS: atom_id res chain seq x y z
N MET A 1 4.03 -7.67 59.87
CA MET A 1 4.83 -6.52 59.38
C MET A 1 4.60 -6.41 57.88
N PRO A 2 4.15 -5.25 57.34
CA PRO A 2 3.66 -5.13 55.97
C PRO A 2 4.76 -4.71 54.98
N PRO A 3 4.51 -4.85 53.68
CA PRO A 3 4.92 -3.81 52.74
C PRO A 3 3.74 -3.28 51.90
N THR A 4 3.42 -2.02 52.22
CA THR A 4 3.14 -0.87 51.33
C THR A 4 2.20 -1.03 50.11
N ARG A 5 0.97 -0.59 50.34
CA ARG A 5 -0.05 -0.18 49.35
C ARG A 5 0.36 1.16 48.69
N THR A 6 0.75 1.13 47.42
CA THR A 6 1.03 2.35 46.63
C THR A 6 -0.27 3.00 46.16
N GLN A 7 -0.51 4.23 46.61
CA GLN A 7 -1.60 5.08 46.14
C GLN A 7 -1.28 5.65 44.75
N LYS A 8 -2.13 5.34 43.78
CA LYS A 8 -2.11 5.93 42.43
C LYS A 8 -2.80 7.29 42.49
N GLN A 9 -2.02 8.37 42.55
CA GLN A 9 -2.52 9.73 42.46
C GLN A 9 -3.07 9.99 41.04
N LYS A 10 -4.37 10.32 40.97
CA LYS A 10 -5.02 10.92 39.80
C LYS A 10 -4.47 12.34 39.64
N ARG A 11 -3.75 12.61 38.55
CA ARG A 11 -3.45 13.99 38.11
C ARG A 11 -4.64 14.49 37.30
N SER A 12 -5.42 15.39 37.88
CA SER A 12 -6.35 16.26 37.17
C SER A 12 -5.53 17.28 36.38
N LYS A 13 -5.76 17.33 35.06
CA LYS A 13 -5.19 18.35 34.18
C LYS A 13 -6.13 19.56 34.25
N LYS A 14 -5.67 20.61 34.93
CA LYS A 14 -6.32 21.92 35.00
C LYS A 14 -6.04 22.63 33.68
N GLU A 15 -7.09 23.01 32.97
CA GLU A 15 -7.05 23.91 31.81
C GLU A 15 -6.71 25.30 32.33
N ASP A 16 -5.68 25.91 31.73
CA ASP A 16 -5.23 27.27 32.00
C ASP A 16 -5.46 28.04 30.70
N ASP A 17 -6.44 28.95 30.73
CA ASP A 17 -6.76 29.91 29.67
C ASP A 17 -5.69 31.00 29.67
N GLY A 18 -4.60 30.75 28.94
CA GLY A 18 -3.60 31.74 28.60
C GLY A 18 -3.91 32.34 27.23
N VAL A 19 -4.61 33.47 27.21
CA VAL A 19 -4.75 34.33 26.03
C VAL A 19 -3.40 34.99 25.78
N GLU A 20 -2.57 34.39 24.92
CA GLU A 20 -1.40 35.07 24.36
C GLU A 20 -1.86 36.05 23.27
N GLU A 21 -1.78 37.32 23.65
CA GLU A 21 -1.91 38.50 22.79
C GLU A 21 -0.70 38.53 21.84
N ILE A 22 -0.90 38.07 20.60
CA ILE A 22 0.12 38.14 19.54
C ILE A 22 0.13 39.58 19.02
N HIS A 23 1.19 40.31 19.40
CA HIS A 23 1.61 41.55 18.76
C HIS A 23 1.99 41.24 17.30
N GLU A 24 1.17 41.70 16.35
CA GLU A 24 1.49 41.69 14.93
C GLU A 24 2.43 42.88 14.63
N GLU A 25 3.73 42.60 14.55
CA GLU A 25 4.70 43.51 13.91
C GLU A 25 4.58 43.32 12.39
N GLU A 26 4.12 44.36 11.71
CA GLU A 26 4.08 44.44 10.25
C GLU A 26 5.51 44.65 9.72
N GLU A 27 6.13 43.60 9.16
CA GLU A 27 7.29 43.77 8.26
C GLU A 27 6.80 43.96 6.82
N GLU A 28 7.12 45.14 6.28
CA GLU A 28 6.94 45.52 4.88
C GLU A 28 7.93 44.74 3.99
N ALA A 29 7.45 43.70 3.30
CA ALA A 29 8.19 43.05 2.23
C ALA A 29 7.80 43.67 0.87
N VAL A 30 8.69 44.52 0.34
CA VAL A 30 8.59 45.10 -1.01
C VAL A 30 8.83 44.00 -2.05
N ALA A 31 7.74 43.47 -2.62
CA ALA A 31 7.78 42.67 -3.83
C ALA A 31 7.50 43.59 -5.04
N GLN A 32 8.52 43.75 -5.89
CA GLN A 32 8.38 44.36 -7.21
C GLN A 32 7.55 43.41 -8.08
N ASP A 33 6.33 43.82 -8.45
CA ASP A 33 5.51 43.13 -9.44
C ASP A 33 5.58 43.88 -10.77
N GLU A 34 5.99 43.14 -11.79
CA GLU A 34 6.19 43.62 -13.15
C GLU A 34 4.84 43.87 -13.82
N MET A 35 4.79 44.99 -14.52
CA MET A 35 3.64 45.46 -15.27
C MET A 35 3.28 44.47 -16.39
N THR A 36 2.06 43.94 -16.36
CA THR A 36 1.39 43.44 -17.56
C THR A 36 0.16 44.29 -17.81
N GLU A 37 0.29 45.10 -18.85
CA GLU A 37 -0.66 46.07 -19.34
C GLU A 37 -1.61 45.34 -20.30
N GLU A 38 -2.83 45.04 -19.85
CA GLU A 38 -3.93 44.71 -20.75
C GLU A 38 -5.05 45.75 -20.61
N GLN A 39 -5.32 46.37 -21.75
CA GLN A 39 -6.31 47.41 -21.99
C GLN A 39 -7.73 46.89 -21.74
N ALA A 40 -8.51 47.65 -20.98
CA ALA A 40 -9.96 47.60 -21.02
C ALA A 40 -10.47 49.04 -21.03
N GLU A 41 -10.71 49.55 -22.24
CA GLU A 41 -11.56 50.70 -22.49
C GLU A 41 -13.00 50.33 -22.11
N ASP A 42 -13.57 51.01 -21.12
CA ASP A 42 -14.94 51.53 -21.23
C ASP A 42 -15.23 52.51 -20.08
N LYS A 43 -15.28 53.80 -20.42
CA LYS A 43 -15.88 54.86 -19.60
C LYS A 43 -17.35 54.99 -19.99
N PRO A 44 -18.24 55.17 -19.01
CA PRO A 44 -19.32 56.11 -19.20
C PRO A 44 -19.15 57.28 -18.22
N GLU A 45 -19.24 58.47 -18.78
CA GLU A 45 -19.22 59.74 -18.08
C GLU A 45 -20.40 59.89 -17.13
N GLY A 46 -20.09 60.23 -15.88
CA GLY A 46 -20.64 61.44 -15.24
C GLY A 46 -22.15 61.65 -15.16
N SER A 47 -22.91 60.72 -14.55
CA SER A 47 -24.05 61.13 -13.72
C SER A 47 -23.65 61.05 -12.25
N LYS A 48 -23.86 62.12 -11.50
CA LYS A 48 -23.55 62.17 -10.06
C LYS A 48 -24.56 61.27 -9.34
N MET A 49 -24.23 59.99 -9.20
CA MET A 49 -25.05 58.98 -8.50
C MET A 49 -25.62 59.59 -7.21
N THR A 50 -26.92 59.45 -6.98
CA THR A 50 -27.57 60.00 -5.80
C THR A 50 -26.97 59.40 -4.54
N MET A 51 -27.07 60.08 -3.39
CA MET A 51 -26.45 59.61 -2.14
C MET A 51 -26.94 58.21 -1.74
N GLU A 52 -28.14 57.83 -2.15
CA GLU A 52 -28.73 56.51 -1.91
C GLU A 52 -28.11 55.44 -2.82
N GLU A 53 -27.95 55.73 -4.11
CA GLU A 53 -27.25 54.83 -5.05
C GLU A 53 -25.77 54.64 -4.68
N ARG A 54 -25.13 55.69 -4.17
CA ARG A 54 -23.75 55.62 -3.66
C ARG A 54 -23.66 54.74 -2.41
N LYS A 55 -24.65 54.80 -1.51
CA LYS A 55 -24.74 53.92 -0.33
C LYS A 55 -25.02 52.47 -0.73
N ALA A 56 -25.94 52.23 -1.65
CA ALA A 56 -26.25 50.88 -2.15
C ALA A 56 -25.04 50.24 -2.84
N LYS A 57 -24.31 50.99 -3.67
CA LYS A 57 -23.07 50.52 -4.32
C LYS A 57 -21.97 50.23 -3.28
N LEU A 58 -21.89 51.01 -2.21
CA LEU A 58 -20.96 50.79 -1.10
C LEU A 58 -21.35 49.55 -0.28
N GLU A 59 -22.64 49.30 -0.05
CA GLU A 59 -23.12 48.07 0.59
C GLU A 59 -22.85 46.83 -0.26
N GLN A 60 -23.06 46.91 -1.58
CA GLN A 60 -22.69 45.85 -2.51
C GLN A 60 -21.18 45.58 -2.48
N LEU A 61 -20.35 46.64 -2.45
CA LEU A 61 -18.90 46.52 -2.30
C LEU A 61 -18.53 45.86 -0.97
N LYS A 62 -19.14 46.29 0.15
CA LYS A 62 -18.94 45.67 1.46
C LYS A 62 -19.35 44.20 1.49
N LYS A 63 -20.48 43.84 0.87
CA LYS A 63 -20.93 42.44 0.72
C LYS A 63 -19.94 41.62 -0.10
N ARG A 64 -19.43 42.18 -1.20
CA ARG A 64 -18.42 41.55 -2.05
C ARG A 64 -17.09 41.37 -1.31
N MET A 65 -16.64 42.39 -0.56
CA MET A 65 -15.43 42.31 0.28
C MET A 65 -15.58 41.30 1.42
N ALA A 66 -16.74 41.23 2.06
CA ALA A 66 -17.03 40.24 3.09
C ALA A 66 -17.08 38.82 2.50
N ALA A 67 -17.67 38.65 1.33
CA ALA A 67 -17.72 37.38 0.62
C ALA A 67 -16.32 36.91 0.17
N SER A 68 -15.50 37.82 -0.37
CA SER A 68 -14.12 37.49 -0.78
C SER A 68 -13.25 37.18 0.43
N SER A 69 -13.33 37.97 1.51
CA SER A 69 -12.60 37.71 2.75
C SER A 69 -12.98 36.35 3.35
N LYS A 70 -14.29 36.01 3.37
CA LYS A 70 -14.76 34.70 3.85
C LYS A 70 -14.32 33.55 2.94
N ALA A 71 -14.35 33.74 1.62
CA ALA A 71 -13.88 32.74 0.66
C ALA A 71 -12.38 32.48 0.81
N ASN A 72 -11.57 33.54 0.96
CA ASN A 72 -10.13 33.45 1.19
C ASN A 72 -9.82 32.76 2.52
N ARG A 73 -10.56 33.07 3.59
CA ARG A 73 -10.42 32.36 4.87
C ARG A 73 -10.79 30.88 4.74
N ALA A 74 -11.88 30.56 4.03
CA ALA A 74 -12.31 29.19 3.81
C ALA A 74 -11.28 28.40 2.98
N SER A 75 -10.72 28.99 1.93
CA SER A 75 -9.68 28.34 1.11
C SER A 75 -8.40 28.08 1.90
N LEU A 76 -7.95 29.03 2.73
CA LEU A 76 -6.79 28.84 3.61
C LEU A 76 -7.02 27.71 4.63
N ILE A 77 -8.21 27.64 5.23
CA ILE A 77 -8.57 26.57 6.16
C ILE A 77 -8.62 25.22 5.43
N GLU A 78 -9.27 25.16 4.26
CA GLU A 78 -9.33 23.94 3.45
C GLU A 78 -7.95 23.46 3.00
N GLU A 79 -7.07 24.35 2.59
CA GLU A 79 -5.71 24.02 2.20
C GLU A 79 -4.91 23.49 3.39
N SER A 80 -5.02 24.15 4.55
CA SER A 80 -4.41 23.66 5.80
C SER A 80 -5.00 22.32 6.26
N ALA A 81 -6.27 22.05 5.97
CA ALA A 81 -6.91 20.77 6.26
C ALA A 81 -6.47 19.69 5.28
N LYS A 82 -6.39 20.01 3.98
CA LYS A 82 -5.90 19.11 2.91
C LYS A 82 -4.45 18.73 3.14
N SER A 83 -3.59 19.66 3.55
CA SER A 83 -2.17 19.38 3.86
C SER A 83 -1.99 18.51 5.11
N LYS A 84 -2.93 18.56 6.07
CA LYS A 84 -2.94 17.70 7.27
C LYS A 84 -3.47 16.29 7.00
N ILE A 85 -4.12 16.02 5.86
CA ILE A 85 -4.64 14.68 5.55
C ILE A 85 -3.48 13.78 5.13
N THR A 86 -3.14 12.83 6.00
CA THR A 86 -2.15 11.80 5.69
C THR A 86 -2.72 10.79 4.69
N ALA A 87 -1.85 10.05 3.98
CA ALA A 87 -2.29 8.95 3.09
C ALA A 87 -3.14 7.89 3.81
N ARG A 88 -2.90 7.67 5.11
CA ARG A 88 -3.68 6.74 5.95
C ARG A 88 -5.08 7.28 6.22
N ASP A 89 -5.21 8.57 6.47
CA ASP A 89 -6.50 9.22 6.72
C ASP A 89 -7.30 9.35 5.42
N ALA A 90 -6.65 9.64 4.29
CA ALA A 90 -7.26 9.59 2.96
C ALA A 90 -7.86 8.21 2.67
N ALA A 91 -7.09 7.13 2.89
CA ALA A 91 -7.58 5.76 2.70
C ALA A 91 -8.67 5.35 3.72
N ARG A 92 -8.72 5.97 4.90
CA ARG A 92 -9.82 5.79 5.86
C ARG A 92 -11.09 6.49 5.37
N LEU A 93 -10.98 7.74 4.94
CA LEU A 93 -12.09 8.52 4.39
C LEU A 93 -12.65 7.88 3.12
N GLU A 94 -11.80 7.36 2.24
CA GLU A 94 -12.23 6.65 1.03
C GLU A 94 -13.03 5.39 1.36
N ARG A 95 -12.60 4.60 2.36
CA ARG A 95 -13.37 3.45 2.84
C ARG A 95 -14.71 3.84 3.44
N GLN A 96 -14.76 4.95 4.19
CA GLN A 96 -16.02 5.48 4.73
C GLN A 96 -16.95 5.99 3.62
N ARG A 97 -16.42 6.66 2.60
CA ARG A 97 -17.18 7.10 1.41
C ARG A 97 -17.74 5.92 0.64
N LYS A 98 -16.92 4.93 0.31
CA LYS A 98 -17.36 3.68 -0.35
C LYS A 98 -18.42 2.96 0.47
N LEU A 99 -18.27 2.90 1.80
CA LEU A 99 -19.29 2.31 2.67
C LEU A 99 -20.60 3.11 2.62
N ALA A 100 -20.53 4.44 2.69
CA ALA A 100 -21.71 5.31 2.60
C ALA A 100 -22.41 5.18 1.24
N GLU A 101 -21.66 5.08 0.14
CA GLU A 101 -22.19 4.82 -1.21
C GLU A 101 -22.86 3.46 -1.29
N MET A 102 -22.23 2.41 -0.75
CA MET A 102 -22.81 1.06 -0.68
C MET A 102 -24.08 1.02 0.17
N LEU A 103 -24.13 1.75 1.28
CA LEU A 103 -25.34 1.85 2.11
C LEU A 103 -26.44 2.66 1.42
N ARG A 104 -26.09 3.75 0.73
CA ARG A 104 -27.07 4.55 -0.01
C ARG A 104 -27.66 3.78 -1.18
N THR A 105 -26.83 3.16 -2.01
CA THR A 105 -27.30 2.30 -3.11
C THR A 105 -28.16 1.14 -2.63
N LYS A 106 -27.82 0.55 -1.48
CA LYS A 106 -28.64 -0.48 -0.85
C LYS A 106 -30.00 0.09 -0.40
N ALA A 107 -30.03 1.25 0.25
CA ALA A 107 -31.27 1.90 0.68
C ALA A 107 -32.16 2.29 -0.51
N ASP A 108 -31.58 2.86 -1.57
CA ASP A 108 -32.29 3.25 -2.79
C ASP A 108 -32.89 2.01 -3.52
N ALA A 109 -32.24 0.85 -3.41
CA ALA A 109 -32.74 -0.40 -3.98
C ALA A 109 -33.79 -1.09 -3.10
N GLU A 110 -33.69 -0.98 -1.78
CA GLU A 110 -34.75 -1.41 -0.85
C GLU A 110 -36.03 -0.59 -1.05
N GLU A 111 -35.92 0.73 -1.28
CA GLU A 111 -37.06 1.60 -1.62
C GLU A 111 -37.68 1.24 -2.98
N ARG A 112 -36.85 0.83 -3.96
CA ARG A 112 -37.31 0.37 -5.28
C ARG A 112 -37.85 -1.07 -5.27
N GLY A 113 -37.61 -1.83 -4.20
CA GLY A 113 -37.97 -3.24 -4.09
C GLY A 113 -37.12 -4.18 -4.97
N GLU A 114 -35.91 -3.76 -5.36
CA GLU A 114 -34.99 -4.53 -6.20
C GLU A 114 -34.01 -5.36 -5.37
N ASP A 115 -33.72 -6.58 -5.81
CA ASP A 115 -32.73 -7.47 -5.20
C ASP A 115 -31.31 -7.06 -5.62
N VAL A 116 -30.64 -6.28 -4.76
CA VAL A 116 -29.28 -5.75 -4.97
C VAL A 116 -28.27 -6.86 -5.21
N GLU A 117 -28.40 -7.98 -4.52
CA GLU A 117 -27.45 -9.09 -4.63
C GLU A 117 -27.64 -9.82 -5.95
N ARG A 118 -28.87 -9.93 -6.45
CA ARG A 118 -29.13 -10.43 -7.81
C ARG A 118 -28.52 -9.53 -8.88
N ALA A 119 -28.67 -8.20 -8.77
CA ALA A 119 -28.08 -7.27 -9.73
C ALA A 119 -26.54 -7.40 -9.76
N LYS A 120 -25.89 -7.43 -8.59
CA LYS A 120 -24.44 -7.66 -8.48
C LYS A 120 -24.01 -9.03 -9.03
N ASN A 121 -24.82 -10.06 -8.82
CA ASN A 121 -24.52 -11.39 -9.36
C ASN A 121 -24.51 -11.44 -10.89
N TRP A 122 -25.30 -10.58 -11.54
CA TRP A 122 -25.31 -10.43 -12.99
C TRP A 122 -24.12 -9.63 -13.52
N GLU A 123 -23.51 -8.78 -12.69
CA GLU A 123 -22.31 -8.02 -13.06
C GLU A 123 -21.06 -8.89 -13.13
N TYR A 124 -21.04 -10.06 -12.45
CA TYR A 124 -19.91 -10.98 -12.55
C TYR A 124 -19.79 -11.56 -13.95
N THR A 125 -18.70 -11.22 -14.61
CA THR A 125 -18.37 -11.80 -15.91
C THR A 125 -17.83 -13.23 -15.75
N ILE A 126 -17.96 -14.05 -16.79
CA ILE A 126 -17.47 -15.43 -16.79
C ILE A 126 -15.96 -15.46 -16.49
N GLU A 127 -15.19 -14.53 -17.06
CA GLU A 127 -13.74 -14.44 -16.85
C GLU A 127 -13.37 -14.10 -15.40
N GLU A 128 -14.15 -13.24 -14.75
CA GLU A 128 -13.98 -12.91 -13.33
C GLU A 128 -14.29 -14.11 -12.44
N ASN A 129 -15.38 -14.84 -12.75
CA ASN A 129 -15.72 -16.06 -12.03
C ASN A 129 -14.63 -17.14 -12.20
N ASP A 130 -14.14 -17.37 -13.42
CA ASP A 130 -13.05 -18.32 -13.69
C ASP A 130 -11.78 -17.94 -12.93
N ASN A 131 -11.43 -16.66 -12.92
CA ASN A 131 -10.27 -16.16 -12.18
C ASN A 131 -10.47 -16.29 -10.66
N TRP A 132 -11.70 -16.12 -10.18
CA TRP A 132 -12.07 -16.32 -8.78
C TRP A 132 -11.96 -17.80 -8.39
N GLU A 133 -12.51 -18.71 -9.18
CA GLU A 133 -12.41 -20.16 -8.98
C GLU A 133 -10.95 -20.62 -9.02
N LYS A 134 -10.14 -20.13 -9.97
CA LYS A 134 -8.68 -20.37 -10.02
C LYS A 134 -8.00 -19.90 -8.73
N LYS A 135 -8.37 -18.72 -8.20
CA LYS A 135 -7.83 -18.21 -6.93
C LYS A 135 -8.25 -19.10 -5.76
N LEU A 136 -9.50 -19.54 -5.71
CA LEU A 136 -10.04 -20.40 -4.65
C LEU A 136 -9.39 -21.78 -4.68
N ALA A 137 -9.30 -22.42 -5.84
CA ALA A 137 -8.62 -23.70 -6.04
C ALA A 137 -7.14 -23.61 -5.66
N ARG A 138 -6.47 -22.52 -6.05
CA ARG A 138 -5.08 -22.25 -5.66
C ARG A 138 -4.93 -22.06 -4.15
N LYS A 139 -5.90 -21.44 -3.48
CA LYS A 139 -5.94 -21.29 -2.01
C LYS A 139 -6.17 -22.63 -1.33
N ALA A 140 -7.13 -23.43 -1.80
CA ALA A 140 -7.41 -24.77 -1.29
C ALA A 140 -6.17 -25.65 -1.37
N ARG A 141 -5.48 -25.67 -2.52
CA ARG A 141 -4.22 -26.41 -2.68
C ARG A 141 -3.09 -25.93 -1.77
N ARG A 142 -3.08 -24.65 -1.38
CA ARG A 142 -2.08 -24.10 -0.44
C ARG A 142 -2.48 -24.25 1.03
N ALA A 143 -3.74 -24.61 1.31
CA ALA A 143 -4.24 -24.86 2.66
C ALA A 143 -3.87 -26.25 3.19
N ASP A 144 -3.23 -27.09 2.36
CA ASP A 144 -2.62 -28.33 2.82
C ASP A 144 -1.34 -28.05 3.63
N PHE A 145 -1.48 -28.13 4.96
CA PHE A 145 -0.41 -27.96 5.93
C PHE A 145 0.23 -29.29 6.33
N GLU A 146 -0.23 -30.42 5.80
CA GLU A 146 0.33 -31.71 6.14
C GLU A 146 1.73 -31.89 5.55
N PHE A 147 2.57 -32.56 6.33
CA PHE A 147 3.92 -32.91 5.93
C PHE A 147 3.89 -34.29 5.29
N HIS A 148 4.18 -34.35 3.99
CA HIS A 148 4.24 -35.60 3.22
C HIS A 148 5.68 -36.10 3.08
N ASP A 149 6.54 -35.31 2.41
CA ASP A 149 7.95 -35.59 2.17
C ASP A 149 8.75 -34.28 2.08
N ASP A 150 10.06 -34.35 2.28
CA ASP A 150 10.98 -33.22 2.17
C ASP A 150 11.04 -32.65 0.75
N ALA A 151 10.93 -33.50 -0.29
CA ALA A 151 10.86 -33.04 -1.67
C ALA A 151 9.57 -32.24 -1.92
N HIS A 152 8.43 -32.70 -1.41
CA HIS A 152 7.18 -31.97 -1.51
C HIS A 152 7.22 -30.63 -0.74
N ALA A 153 7.79 -30.64 0.48
CA ALA A 153 7.95 -29.44 1.29
C ALA A 153 8.86 -28.39 0.63
N SER A 154 9.99 -28.82 0.05
CA SER A 154 10.92 -27.95 -0.67
C SER A 154 10.29 -27.38 -1.94
N HIS A 155 9.56 -28.18 -2.72
CA HIS A 155 8.81 -27.71 -3.88
C HIS A 155 7.72 -26.70 -3.50
N ARG A 156 6.97 -26.94 -2.43
CA ARG A 156 5.96 -26.01 -1.90
C ARG A 156 6.60 -24.67 -1.49
N LYS A 157 7.77 -24.71 -0.84
CA LYS A 157 8.55 -23.52 -0.49
C LYS A 157 9.02 -22.78 -1.74
N TYR A 158 9.64 -23.49 -2.69
CA TYR A 158 10.13 -22.91 -3.94
C TYR A 158 9.03 -22.18 -4.71
N LYS A 159 7.84 -22.79 -4.85
CA LYS A 159 6.70 -22.16 -5.49
C LYS A 159 6.23 -20.88 -4.77
N LYS A 160 6.28 -20.87 -3.44
CA LYS A 160 5.97 -19.67 -2.65
C LYS A 160 7.02 -18.59 -2.82
N ASP A 161 8.29 -18.97 -2.94
CA ASP A 161 9.39 -18.04 -3.18
C ASP A 161 9.28 -17.41 -4.57
N LEU A 162 8.88 -18.18 -5.61
CA LEU A 162 8.59 -17.66 -6.94
C LEU A 162 7.49 -16.59 -6.93
N ASP A 163 6.43 -16.77 -6.13
CA ASP A 163 5.36 -15.76 -5.99
C ASP A 163 5.90 -14.42 -5.39
N MET A 164 7.00 -14.46 -4.64
CA MET A 164 7.62 -13.29 -4.00
C MET A 164 8.70 -12.63 -4.85
N VAL A 165 9.24 -13.34 -5.85
CA VAL A 165 10.25 -12.80 -6.76
C VAL A 165 9.57 -11.89 -7.78
N LYS A 166 9.92 -10.60 -7.75
CA LYS A 166 9.51 -9.63 -8.77
C LYS A 166 10.70 -9.35 -9.68
N PRO A 167 10.67 -9.75 -10.96
CA PRO A 167 11.75 -9.46 -11.90
C PRO A 167 11.78 -7.97 -12.23
N ASP A 168 12.98 -7.42 -12.36
CA ASP A 168 13.18 -6.08 -12.91
C ASP A 168 13.24 -6.17 -14.44
N LEU A 169 12.14 -5.77 -15.08
CA LEU A 169 12.02 -5.84 -16.53
C LEU A 169 12.91 -4.82 -17.24
N ALA A 170 13.18 -3.66 -16.63
CA ALA A 170 13.98 -2.61 -17.25
C ALA A 170 15.46 -3.00 -17.32
N ALA A 171 16.01 -3.50 -16.21
CA ALA A 171 17.37 -4.02 -16.19
C ALA A 171 17.55 -5.20 -17.17
N TYR A 172 16.55 -6.08 -17.27
CA TYR A 172 16.57 -7.19 -18.23
C TYR A 172 16.52 -6.69 -19.69
N GLN A 173 15.67 -5.69 -19.99
CA GLN A 173 15.60 -5.09 -21.32
C GLN A 173 16.92 -4.43 -21.71
N GLN A 174 17.56 -3.68 -20.81
CA GLN A 174 18.88 -3.08 -21.07
C GLN A 174 19.94 -4.13 -21.39
N GLN A 175 20.00 -5.22 -20.61
CA GLN A 175 20.92 -6.33 -20.88
C GLN A 175 20.62 -7.01 -22.22
N LYS A 176 19.33 -7.15 -22.55
CA LYS A 176 18.88 -7.71 -23.82
C LYS A 176 19.25 -6.81 -25.00
N ASP A 177 19.07 -5.50 -24.89
CA ASP A 177 19.35 -4.53 -25.95
C ASP A 177 20.85 -4.42 -26.22
N LEU A 178 21.69 -4.50 -25.17
CA LEU A 178 23.14 -4.57 -25.29
C LEU A 178 23.59 -5.86 -26.00
N ALA A 179 23.01 -7.00 -25.64
CA ALA A 179 23.34 -8.29 -26.23
C ALA A 179 22.88 -8.43 -27.69
N LEU A 180 21.72 -7.86 -28.04
CA LEU A 180 21.16 -7.89 -29.39
C LEU A 180 21.62 -6.70 -30.26
N GLY A 181 22.41 -5.77 -29.71
CA GLY A 181 22.91 -4.59 -30.42
C GLY A 181 21.86 -3.56 -30.83
N VAL A 182 20.60 -3.73 -30.41
CA VAL A 182 19.45 -2.88 -30.79
C VAL A 182 19.60 -1.45 -30.24
N GLY A 183 20.27 -1.28 -29.11
CA GLY A 183 20.50 0.04 -28.50
C GLY A 183 21.45 0.96 -29.28
N SER A 184 22.20 0.44 -30.27
CA SER A 184 23.16 1.23 -31.06
C SER A 184 22.62 1.67 -32.43
N SER A 185 21.45 1.16 -32.86
CA SER A 185 20.85 1.50 -34.16
C SER A 185 19.37 1.13 -34.18
N ALA A 186 18.47 1.98 -33.67
CA ALA A 186 17.06 2.04 -34.11
C ALA A 186 16.28 3.18 -33.45
N SER A 187 16.44 4.39 -34.00
CA SER A 187 15.26 5.21 -34.27
C SER A 187 14.57 4.59 -35.49
N GLY A 188 13.46 3.87 -35.31
CA GLY A 188 12.63 3.39 -36.43
C GLY A 188 12.09 1.96 -36.34
N THR A 189 10.81 1.87 -35.95
CA THR A 189 9.74 1.01 -36.51
C THR A 189 9.96 -0.49 -36.78
N SER A 190 9.10 -1.27 -36.09
CA SER A 190 8.51 -2.58 -36.41
C SER A 190 9.40 -3.82 -36.58
N SER A 191 9.30 -4.72 -35.60
CA SER A 191 9.02 -6.16 -35.78
C SER A 191 9.67 -6.85 -37.00
N LEU A 192 10.97 -6.68 -37.17
CA LEU A 192 11.77 -7.48 -38.09
C LEU A 192 12.86 -8.18 -37.26
N GLN A 193 13.01 -9.50 -37.45
CA GLN A 193 13.96 -10.32 -36.71
C GLN A 193 15.37 -9.70 -36.79
N VAL A 194 15.83 -9.14 -35.67
CA VAL A 194 17.18 -8.63 -35.50
C VAL A 194 18.08 -9.85 -35.32
N LEU A 195 18.62 -10.40 -36.41
CA LEU A 195 19.73 -11.32 -36.32
C LEU A 195 21.00 -10.51 -36.01
N PRO A 196 21.84 -10.96 -35.06
CA PRO A 196 23.10 -10.29 -34.72
C PRO A 196 24.03 -10.26 -35.94
N THR A 197 24.28 -9.06 -36.45
CA THR A 197 25.02 -8.80 -37.69
C THR A 197 26.55 -8.84 -37.52
N SER A 198 27.08 -8.62 -36.32
CA SER A 198 28.52 -8.73 -36.04
C SER A 198 28.85 -9.99 -35.22
N HIS A 199 30.07 -10.53 -35.40
CA HIS A 199 30.56 -11.67 -34.62
C HIS A 199 30.56 -11.38 -33.11
N GLU A 200 30.87 -10.15 -32.72
CA GLU A 200 30.80 -9.70 -31.32
C GLU A 200 29.36 -9.66 -30.80
N GLN A 201 28.39 -9.24 -31.61
CA GLN A 201 26.96 -9.31 -31.28
C GLN A 201 26.47 -10.76 -31.21
N GLN A 202 26.98 -11.66 -32.04
CA GLN A 202 26.66 -13.09 -31.96
C GLN A 202 27.14 -13.67 -30.63
N LEU A 203 28.40 -13.41 -30.24
CA LEU A 203 28.90 -13.82 -28.92
C LEU A 203 28.13 -13.18 -27.77
N ALA A 204 27.73 -11.92 -27.88
CA ALA A 204 26.92 -11.25 -26.85
C ALA A 204 25.50 -11.82 -26.75
N ALA A 205 24.87 -12.17 -27.88
CA ALA A 205 23.57 -12.83 -27.93
C ALA A 205 23.62 -14.26 -27.37
N GLU A 206 24.65 -15.05 -27.73
CA GLU A 206 24.93 -16.38 -27.17
C GLU A 206 25.23 -16.30 -25.65
N ASN A 207 25.84 -15.19 -25.19
CA ASN A 207 26.05 -14.94 -23.77
C ASN A 207 24.77 -14.58 -23.01
N LEU A 208 23.78 -13.98 -23.66
CA LEU A 208 22.46 -13.72 -23.05
C LEU A 208 21.59 -14.97 -23.05
N TYR A 209 21.57 -15.71 -24.16
CA TYR A 209 20.79 -16.94 -24.35
C TYR A 209 21.69 -18.17 -24.24
N ARG A 210 22.26 -18.36 -23.06
CA ARG A 210 23.21 -19.46 -22.78
C ARG A 210 22.54 -20.84 -22.82
N ASP A 211 23.08 -21.73 -23.65
CA ASP A 211 22.73 -23.15 -23.70
C ASP A 211 23.57 -24.00 -22.72
N ALA A 212 23.15 -25.23 -22.42
CA ALA A 212 23.83 -26.14 -21.50
C ALA A 212 25.31 -26.42 -21.86
N ASN A 213 25.70 -26.23 -23.13
CA ASN A 213 27.05 -26.48 -23.63
C ASN A 213 27.94 -25.22 -23.71
N THR A 214 27.47 -24.06 -23.28
CA THR A 214 28.30 -22.84 -23.29
C THR A 214 29.40 -22.91 -22.22
N LEU A 215 30.65 -22.75 -22.63
CA LEU A 215 31.83 -22.88 -21.75
C LEU A 215 32.02 -21.67 -20.80
N MET A 216 31.27 -20.59 -21.01
CA MET A 216 31.41 -19.34 -20.26
C MET A 216 30.65 -19.40 -18.92
N TYR A 217 31.26 -20.00 -17.91
CA TYR A 217 30.75 -20.09 -16.54
C TYR A 217 31.65 -19.28 -15.58
N GLY A 218 31.05 -18.35 -14.83
CA GLY A 218 31.75 -17.59 -13.78
C GLY A 218 32.04 -16.11 -14.06
N ASP A 219 31.70 -15.58 -15.24
CA ASP A 219 31.97 -14.17 -15.59
C ASP A 219 30.97 -13.16 -15.02
N SER A 220 29.86 -13.63 -14.43
CA SER A 220 28.81 -12.76 -13.89
C SER A 220 29.23 -12.10 -12.58
N LYS A 221 29.35 -10.78 -12.60
CA LYS A 221 29.57 -9.94 -11.41
C LYS A 221 28.27 -9.20 -11.10
N PRO A 222 27.38 -9.76 -10.26
CA PRO A 222 26.12 -9.11 -9.92
C PRO A 222 26.37 -7.78 -9.21
N SER A 223 25.46 -6.81 -9.40
CA SER A 223 25.52 -5.56 -8.65
C SER A 223 25.31 -5.80 -7.15
N GLU A 224 25.86 -4.91 -6.32
CA GLU A 224 25.70 -4.94 -4.87
C GLU A 224 24.22 -4.95 -4.45
N GLU A 225 23.38 -4.17 -5.13
CA GLU A 225 21.93 -4.16 -4.89
C GLU A 225 21.27 -5.53 -5.16
N ALA A 226 21.73 -6.27 -6.18
CA ALA A 226 21.23 -7.62 -6.44
C ALA A 226 21.64 -8.59 -5.32
N ILE A 227 22.86 -8.46 -4.80
CA ILE A 227 23.35 -9.24 -3.66
C ILE A 227 22.51 -8.92 -2.42
N ASP A 228 22.27 -7.64 -2.12
CA ASP A 228 21.48 -7.21 -0.97
C ASP A 228 20.04 -7.73 -1.00
N ARG A 229 19.40 -7.75 -2.17
CA ARG A 229 18.06 -8.34 -2.34
C ARG A 229 18.05 -9.83 -1.96
N VAL A 230 19.08 -10.58 -2.36
CA VAL A 230 19.21 -12.00 -2.03
C VAL A 230 19.48 -12.19 -0.53
N VAL A 231 20.41 -11.43 0.05
CA VAL A 231 20.74 -11.49 1.48
C VAL A 231 19.51 -11.14 2.34
N SER A 232 18.77 -10.09 1.96
CA SER A 232 17.51 -9.72 2.60
C SER A 232 16.48 -10.86 2.58
N LYS A 233 16.36 -11.58 1.45
CA LYS A 233 15.49 -12.76 1.36
C LYS A 233 15.97 -13.88 2.27
N ILE A 234 17.26 -14.19 2.27
CA ILE A 234 17.85 -15.25 3.10
C ILE A 234 17.57 -14.98 4.58
N ASN A 235 17.80 -13.75 5.06
CA ASN A 235 17.52 -13.38 6.44
C ASN A 235 16.04 -13.54 6.79
N LYS A 236 15.12 -13.12 5.90
CA LYS A 236 13.67 -13.35 6.08
C LYS A 236 13.32 -14.83 6.15
N ASP A 237 14.00 -15.68 5.39
CA ASP A 237 13.75 -17.12 5.39
C ASP A 237 14.31 -17.80 6.65
N ILE A 238 15.44 -17.33 7.17
CA ILE A 238 15.98 -17.74 8.47
C ILE A 238 14.98 -17.40 9.59
N ASP A 239 14.45 -16.18 9.61
CA ASP A 239 13.45 -15.76 10.59
C ASP A 239 12.17 -16.60 10.55
N LYS A 240 11.67 -16.89 9.33
CA LYS A 240 10.49 -17.76 9.16
C LYS A 240 10.77 -19.18 9.66
N ARG A 241 11.97 -19.72 9.40
CA ARG A 241 12.37 -21.06 9.88
C ARG A 241 12.44 -21.08 11.41
N GLY A 242 13.00 -20.05 12.04
CA GLY A 242 13.01 -19.93 13.50
C GLY A 242 11.61 -19.85 14.11
N LYS A 243 10.65 -19.22 13.41
CA LYS A 243 9.25 -19.09 13.84
C LYS A 243 8.35 -20.25 13.43
N PHE A 244 8.88 -21.32 12.81
CA PHE A 244 8.07 -22.46 12.36
C PHE A 244 7.53 -23.27 13.54
N SER A 245 8.36 -23.51 14.57
CA SER A 245 7.93 -24.12 15.82
C SER A 245 7.56 -23.02 16.82
N ARG A 246 6.27 -22.86 17.12
CA ARG A 246 5.76 -21.87 18.07
C ARG A 246 5.20 -22.56 19.32
N LYS A 247 5.47 -22.00 20.51
CA LYS A 247 4.83 -22.45 21.76
C LYS A 247 3.31 -22.26 21.63
N ARG A 248 2.53 -23.28 21.98
CA ARG A 248 1.06 -23.19 22.05
C ARG A 248 0.69 -22.55 23.39
N LEU A 249 -0.21 -21.58 23.39
CA LEU A 249 -0.63 -20.85 24.59
C LEU A 249 -1.41 -21.73 25.58
N ASN A 250 -2.18 -22.71 25.08
CA ASN A 250 -3.06 -23.57 25.88
C ASN A 250 -2.32 -24.66 26.68
N GLU A 251 -0.98 -24.66 26.71
CA GLU A 251 -0.20 -25.68 27.44
C GLU A 251 -0.03 -25.35 28.93
N ASP A 252 -0.34 -24.11 29.35
CA ASP A 252 -0.10 -23.64 30.73
C ASP A 252 -1.38 -23.73 31.63
N GLU A 253 -2.55 -24.08 31.08
CA GLU A 253 -3.84 -24.16 31.80
C GLU A 253 -4.26 -25.59 32.23
N GLY A 254 -3.47 -26.61 31.92
CA GLY A 254 -3.76 -28.01 32.27
C GLY A 254 -3.03 -28.51 33.53
N ASP A 255 -3.51 -29.61 34.09
CA ASP A 255 -2.83 -30.31 35.19
C ASP A 255 -1.38 -30.65 34.80
N ILE A 256 -0.43 -30.20 35.62
CA ILE A 256 1.00 -30.39 35.38
C ILE A 256 1.35 -31.86 35.67
N THR A 257 1.44 -32.68 34.61
CA THR A 257 1.78 -34.11 34.69
C THR A 257 3.28 -34.39 34.64
N TYR A 258 4.13 -33.35 34.69
CA TYR A 258 5.58 -33.47 34.47
C TYR A 258 6.40 -32.79 35.57
N ILE A 259 7.58 -33.36 35.84
CA ILE A 259 8.55 -32.83 36.83
C ILE A 259 9.64 -32.00 36.14
N ASN A 260 10.03 -32.35 34.90
CA ASN A 260 11.05 -31.63 34.12
C ASN A 260 10.58 -31.37 32.68
N GLU A 261 11.28 -30.48 31.96
CA GLU A 261 10.91 -30.10 30.58
C GLU A 261 11.00 -31.28 29.58
N HIS A 262 11.95 -32.19 29.77
CA HIS A 262 12.08 -33.38 28.94
C HIS A 262 10.89 -34.33 29.13
N ASN A 263 10.41 -34.48 30.36
CA ASN A 263 9.23 -35.26 30.75
C ASN A 263 7.96 -34.59 30.23
N ARG A 264 7.88 -33.25 30.20
CA ARG A 264 6.79 -32.52 29.53
C ARG A 264 6.69 -32.88 28.04
N VAL A 265 7.81 -32.83 27.32
CA VAL A 265 7.87 -33.19 25.89
C VAL A 265 7.52 -34.66 25.69
N PHE A 266 8.00 -35.54 26.56
CA PHE A 266 7.68 -36.97 26.51
C PHE A 266 6.19 -37.23 26.73
N ASN A 267 5.58 -36.68 27.79
CA ASN A 267 4.16 -36.84 28.08
C ASN A 267 3.29 -36.25 26.96
N LYS A 268 3.70 -35.12 26.37
CA LYS A 268 3.03 -34.54 25.20
C LYS A 268 3.13 -35.42 23.95
N LYS A 269 4.28 -36.07 23.74
CA LYS A 269 4.45 -37.04 22.66
C LYS A 269 3.56 -38.27 22.91
N ALA A 270 3.54 -38.78 24.13
CA ALA A 270 2.70 -39.91 24.53
C ALA A 270 1.20 -39.59 24.37
N SER A 271 0.76 -38.40 24.78
CA SER A 271 -0.63 -37.98 24.64
C SER A 271 -1.05 -37.85 23.17
N PHE A 272 -0.16 -37.39 22.28
CA PHE A 272 -0.44 -37.37 20.84
C PHE A 272 -0.70 -38.77 20.27
N TYR A 273 0.15 -39.75 20.59
CA TYR A 273 -0.05 -41.13 20.13
C TYR A 273 -1.25 -41.79 20.79
N ALA A 274 -1.43 -41.64 22.10
CA ALA A 274 -2.55 -42.24 22.83
C ALA A 274 -3.89 -41.64 22.42
N ALA A 275 -4.00 -40.33 22.20
CA ALA A 275 -5.21 -39.68 21.70
C ALA A 275 -5.61 -40.21 20.32
N SER A 276 -4.64 -40.47 19.44
CA SER A 276 -4.91 -41.10 18.13
C SER A 276 -5.45 -42.53 18.26
N HIS A 277 -5.13 -43.26 19.34
CA HIS A 277 -5.58 -44.63 19.55
C HIS A 277 -6.90 -44.70 20.33
N ASN A 278 -7.10 -43.85 21.34
CA ASN A 278 -8.30 -43.82 22.16
C ASN A 278 -9.45 -43.01 21.55
N GLY A 279 -9.18 -42.07 20.64
CA GLY A 279 -10.19 -41.28 19.92
C GLY A 279 -10.77 -41.98 18.68
N ARG A 280 -10.43 -43.26 18.42
CA ARG A 280 -10.98 -44.06 17.34
C ARG A 280 -12.06 -45.05 17.80
N CYS A 281 -12.47 -44.97 19.06
CA CYS A 281 -13.62 -45.69 19.61
C CYS A 281 -14.77 -44.70 19.87
N HIS A 282 -15.76 -44.76 18.98
CA HIS A 282 -17.05 -44.06 18.94
C HIS A 282 -17.07 -42.58 18.56
#